data_AF-A0A1I4YRY4-F1
#
_entry.id   AF-A0A1I4YRY4-F1
#
_cell.length_a   1.000
_cell.length_b   1.000
_cell.length_c   1.000
_cell.angle_alpha   90.00
_cell.angle_beta   90.00
_cell.angle_gamma   90.00
#
_symmetry.space_group_name_H-M   'P 1'
#
loop_
_entity.id
_entity.type
_entity.pdbx_description
1 polymer ?
#
loop_
_entity_poly.entity_id
_entity_poly.type
_entity_poly.pdbx_seq_one_letter_code
_entity_poly.pdbx_strand_id
1 'polypeptide(L)'
;MFHFLNENRGYNKKVQSNSYNLFLAPFDSLEDRLYSVLHHIANTQSQPKIDILASFFQKVYSNKSQLHSFKTFINFLTDNDSCVPNYESLYYGMLRQAGWGNKTSALFTKTIYHLHNGKYGFQNSIWEDAPKVINQKEKIFLPVDAVIEAVFHRIDSSTKWNFHKINKLLQKNYTSEDMEVWDDLWFWGFINQRGSGLTREFIWNEAKYWALIETAKDKKSIDRVKNESTRFLKIFDKKQS
;
A
#
# COMPACT_ATOMS: atom_id res chain seq x y z
N MET A 1 -13.09 -9.71 10.63
CA MET A 1 -12.36 -8.74 9.78
C MET A 1 -11.45 -9.47 8.80
N PHE A 2 -10.33 -10.06 9.25
CA PHE A 2 -9.38 -10.75 8.37
C PHE A 2 -10.03 -11.74 7.38
N HIS A 3 -10.91 -12.62 7.86
CA HIS A 3 -11.64 -13.57 7.02
C HIS A 3 -12.42 -12.89 5.88
N PHE A 4 -13.12 -11.79 6.17
CA PHE A 4 -13.84 -11.02 5.14
C PHE A 4 -12.88 -10.44 4.10
N LEU A 5 -11.74 -9.88 4.54
CA LEU A 5 -10.72 -9.36 3.62
C LEU A 5 -10.21 -10.49 2.71
N ASN A 6 -9.90 -11.66 3.29
CA ASN A 6 -9.39 -12.81 2.57
C ASN A 6 -10.39 -13.41 1.56
N GLU A 7 -11.69 -13.40 1.84
CA GLU A 7 -12.71 -13.84 0.88
C GLU A 7 -12.89 -12.84 -0.28
N ASN A 8 -12.60 -11.56 -0.03
CA ASN A 8 -12.90 -10.46 -0.95
C ASN A 8 -11.65 -9.84 -1.60
N ARG A 9 -10.52 -10.58 -1.63
CA ARG A 9 -9.23 -10.09 -2.14
C ARG A 9 -9.29 -9.54 -3.57
N GLY A 10 -10.17 -10.13 -4.39
CA GLY A 10 -10.28 -9.80 -5.81
C GLY A 10 -10.62 -8.34 -6.11
N TYR A 11 -11.34 -7.64 -5.21
CA TYR A 11 -11.77 -6.26 -5.45
C TYR A 11 -10.59 -5.28 -5.40
N ASN A 12 -9.89 -5.22 -4.26
CA ASN A 12 -8.75 -4.33 -4.10
C ASN A 12 -7.59 -4.75 -5.02
N LYS A 13 -7.39 -6.05 -5.21
CA LYS A 13 -6.40 -6.56 -6.17
C LYS A 13 -6.60 -5.97 -7.57
N LYS A 14 -7.84 -5.97 -8.08
CA LYS A 14 -8.16 -5.39 -9.40
C LYS A 14 -7.94 -3.88 -9.43
N VAL A 15 -8.34 -3.17 -8.38
CA VAL A 15 -8.10 -1.72 -8.24
C VAL A 15 -6.61 -1.42 -8.32
N GLN A 16 -5.78 -2.14 -7.56
CA GLN A 16 -4.33 -1.96 -7.55
C GLN A 16 -3.68 -2.30 -8.88
N SER A 17 -4.04 -3.44 -9.49
CA SER A 17 -3.54 -3.80 -10.83
C SER A 17 -3.83 -2.72 -11.87
N ASN A 18 -5.05 -2.18 -11.87
CA ASN A 18 -5.42 -1.09 -12.78
C ASN A 18 -4.63 0.19 -12.47
N SER A 19 -4.47 0.53 -11.19
CA SER A 19 -3.72 1.73 -10.77
C SER A 19 -2.25 1.64 -11.20
N TYR A 20 -1.61 0.48 -11.02
CA TYR A 20 -0.24 0.25 -11.45
C TYR A 20 -0.06 0.43 -12.95
N ASN A 21 -0.99 -0.09 -13.76
CA ASN A 21 -0.94 0.11 -15.20
C ASN A 21 -1.04 1.59 -15.59
N LEU A 22 -1.83 2.40 -14.87
CA LEU A 22 -2.00 3.82 -15.20
C LEU A 22 -0.69 4.62 -15.08
N PHE A 23 0.12 4.37 -14.05
CA PHE A 23 1.37 5.11 -13.87
C PHE A 23 2.61 4.38 -14.44
N LEU A 24 2.49 3.13 -14.89
CA LEU A 24 3.63 2.38 -15.45
C LEU A 24 3.58 2.23 -16.97
N ALA A 25 2.39 2.04 -17.56
CA ALA A 25 2.25 1.81 -18.99
C ALA A 25 2.83 2.91 -19.90
N PRO A 26 2.87 4.20 -19.50
CA PRO A 26 3.48 5.25 -20.32
C PRO A 26 5.01 5.18 -20.45
N PHE A 27 5.70 4.29 -19.74
CA PHE A 27 7.16 4.28 -19.62
C PHE A 27 7.76 2.95 -20.07
N ASP A 28 8.70 3.00 -21.01
CA ASP A 28 9.35 1.82 -21.57
C ASP A 28 10.56 1.37 -20.73
N SER A 29 11.39 2.33 -20.30
CA SER A 29 12.61 2.04 -19.56
C SER A 29 12.32 1.60 -18.12
N LEU A 30 13.27 0.87 -17.53
CA LEU A 30 13.21 0.45 -16.13
C LEU A 30 13.27 1.68 -15.22
N GLU A 31 14.18 2.59 -15.53
CA GLU A 31 14.48 3.78 -14.74
C GLU A 31 13.28 4.71 -14.68
N ASP A 32 12.62 4.95 -15.82
CA ASP A 32 11.45 5.83 -15.88
C ASP A 32 10.24 5.20 -15.17
N ARG A 33 10.07 3.86 -15.25
CA ARG A 33 9.05 3.15 -14.47
C ARG A 33 9.28 3.28 -12.97
N LEU A 34 10.52 3.08 -12.51
CA LEU A 34 10.87 3.26 -11.10
C LEU A 34 10.63 4.71 -10.66
N TYR A 35 11.06 5.67 -11.48
CA TYR A 35 10.87 7.10 -11.21
C TYR A 35 9.38 7.45 -11.12
N SER A 36 8.55 6.91 -12.01
CA SER A 36 7.10 7.05 -11.97
C SER A 36 6.49 6.47 -10.70
N VAL A 37 6.93 5.29 -10.25
CA VAL A 37 6.46 4.70 -8.97
C VAL A 37 6.81 5.62 -7.80
N LEU A 38 8.05 6.10 -7.73
CA LEU A 38 8.48 7.01 -6.66
C LEU A 38 7.64 8.29 -6.64
N HIS A 39 7.42 8.90 -7.80
CA HIS A 39 6.56 10.09 -7.94
C HIS A 39 5.11 9.81 -7.56
N HIS A 40 4.54 8.71 -8.04
CA HIS A 40 3.18 8.32 -7.72
C HIS A 40 3.01 8.20 -6.20
N ILE A 41 3.89 7.47 -5.52
CA ILE A 41 3.83 7.30 -4.06
C ILE A 41 4.02 8.63 -3.32
N ALA A 42 5.01 9.43 -3.70
CA ALA A 42 5.24 10.74 -3.07
C ALA A 42 3.99 11.65 -3.17
N ASN A 43 3.29 11.61 -4.30
CA ASN A 43 2.07 12.40 -4.52
C ASN A 43 0.83 11.84 -3.82
N THR A 44 0.89 10.65 -3.20
CA THR A 44 -0.19 10.17 -2.30
C THR A 44 -0.13 10.81 -0.90
N GLN A 45 0.93 11.56 -0.59
CA GLN A 45 1.02 12.33 0.65
C GLN A 45 -0.01 13.47 0.61
N SER A 46 -0.72 13.72 1.71
CA SER A 46 -1.70 14.81 1.77
C SER A 46 -1.06 16.19 1.57
N GLN A 47 0.20 16.35 2.00
CA GLN A 47 1.02 17.56 1.85
C GLN A 47 2.48 17.15 1.67
N PRO A 48 2.91 16.79 0.44
CA PRO A 48 4.28 16.39 0.19
C PRO A 48 5.22 17.57 0.46
N LYS A 49 6.29 17.31 1.21
CA LYS A 49 7.35 18.31 1.45
C LYS A 49 8.26 18.35 0.22
N ILE A 50 7.80 19.00 -0.84
CA ILE A 50 8.42 18.99 -2.18
C ILE A 50 9.91 19.37 -2.10
N ASP A 51 10.26 20.41 -1.35
CA ASP A 51 11.65 20.85 -1.21
C ASP A 51 12.57 19.76 -0.64
N ILE A 52 12.05 18.95 0.30
CA ILE A 52 12.81 17.85 0.90
C ILE A 52 12.89 16.66 -0.08
N LEU A 53 11.79 16.36 -0.77
CA LEU A 53 11.72 15.28 -1.74
C LEU A 53 12.60 15.56 -2.96
N ALA A 54 12.75 16.82 -3.36
CA ALA A 54 13.51 17.24 -4.54
C ALA A 54 14.96 16.73 -4.50
N SER A 55 15.63 16.83 -3.34
CA SER A 55 17.00 16.33 -3.19
C SER A 55 17.10 14.81 -3.41
N PHE A 56 16.11 14.04 -2.94
CA PHE A 56 16.07 12.60 -3.19
C PHE A 56 15.86 12.29 -4.68
N PHE A 57 14.92 12.96 -5.33
CA PHE A 57 14.66 12.77 -6.77
C PHE A 57 15.86 13.16 -7.63
N GLN A 58 16.56 14.25 -7.30
CA GLN A 58 17.82 14.64 -7.94
C GLN A 58 18.91 13.57 -7.74
N LYS A 59 19.03 13.00 -6.52
CA LYS A 59 19.95 11.89 -6.24
C LYS A 59 19.63 10.68 -7.12
N VAL A 60 18.36 10.27 -7.19
CA VAL A 60 17.92 9.13 -8.02
C VAL A 60 18.21 9.39 -9.50
N TYR A 61 17.83 10.56 -10.03
CA TYR A 61 18.01 10.91 -11.44
C TYR A 61 19.49 10.96 -11.84
N SER A 62 20.38 11.40 -10.94
CA SER A 62 21.82 11.47 -11.20
C SER A 62 22.51 10.10 -11.13
N ASN A 63 21.88 9.09 -10.54
CA ASN A 63 22.46 7.77 -10.28
C ASN A 63 21.69 6.64 -10.98
N LYS A 64 21.18 6.87 -12.19
CA LYS A 64 20.40 5.88 -12.96
C LYS A 64 21.05 4.50 -13.07
N SER A 65 22.38 4.46 -13.19
CA SER A 65 23.14 3.21 -13.27
C SER A 65 23.05 2.33 -12.01
N GLN A 66 22.73 2.91 -10.86
CA GLN A 66 22.55 2.19 -9.59
C GLN A 66 21.10 1.70 -9.39
N LEU A 67 20.22 1.94 -10.36
CA LEU A 67 18.80 1.59 -10.30
C LEU A 67 18.46 0.32 -11.08
N HIS A 68 19.43 -0.32 -11.75
CA HIS A 68 19.16 -1.44 -12.68
C HIS A 68 18.78 -2.75 -12.00
N SER A 69 18.97 -2.89 -10.69
CA SER A 69 18.65 -4.11 -9.95
C SER A 69 18.06 -3.77 -8.58
N PHE A 70 17.24 -4.67 -8.04
CA PHE A 70 16.66 -4.55 -6.70
C PHE A 70 17.75 -4.45 -5.63
N LYS A 71 18.80 -5.28 -5.74
CA LYS A 71 19.95 -5.22 -4.82
C LYS A 71 20.69 -3.88 -4.91
N THR A 72 21.02 -3.44 -6.12
CA THR A 72 21.75 -2.17 -6.32
C THR A 72 20.94 -0.96 -5.84
N PHE A 73 19.62 -0.98 -6.02
CA PHE A 73 18.75 0.05 -5.48
C PHE A 73 18.73 0.07 -3.94
N ILE A 74 18.69 -1.09 -3.28
CA ILE A 74 18.79 -1.15 -1.81
C ILE A 74 20.14 -0.62 -1.33
N ASN A 75 21.24 -0.98 -2.00
CA ASN A 75 22.56 -0.46 -1.66
C ASN A 75 22.61 1.07 -1.81
N PHE A 76 22.03 1.62 -2.88
CA PHE A 76 21.90 3.07 -3.12
C PHE A 76 21.09 3.79 -2.02
N LEU A 77 20.05 3.14 -1.49
CA LEU A 77 19.22 3.70 -0.41
C LEU A 77 19.92 3.62 0.96
N THR A 78 20.72 2.59 1.19
CA THR A 78 21.31 2.31 2.51
C THR A 78 22.75 2.76 2.64
N ASP A 79 23.38 3.14 1.53
CA ASP A 79 24.82 3.35 1.38
C ASP A 79 25.62 2.16 1.96
N ASN A 80 25.13 0.93 1.76
CA ASN A 80 25.71 -0.30 2.30
C ASN A 80 25.58 -1.51 1.35
N ASP A 81 26.70 -1.97 0.81
CA ASP A 81 26.74 -3.11 -0.12
C ASP A 81 26.54 -4.49 0.52
N SER A 82 26.60 -4.57 1.84
CA SER A 82 26.40 -5.82 2.60
C SER A 82 24.95 -6.05 3.02
N CYS A 83 24.03 -5.15 2.66
CA CYS A 83 22.62 -5.27 3.02
C CYS A 83 21.98 -6.48 2.34
N VAL A 84 21.17 -7.24 3.08
CA VAL A 84 20.41 -8.36 2.52
C VAL A 84 19.29 -7.79 1.65
N PRO A 85 19.27 -8.06 0.34
CA PRO A 85 18.31 -7.44 -0.56
C PRO A 85 16.93 -8.09 -0.39
N ASN A 86 16.10 -7.51 0.49
CA ASN A 86 14.76 -7.98 0.78
C ASN A 86 13.79 -6.81 1.03
N TYR A 87 12.50 -7.10 1.20
CA TYR A 87 11.49 -6.06 1.32
C TYR A 87 11.56 -5.28 2.64
N GLU A 88 12.03 -5.93 3.72
CA GLU A 88 12.30 -5.23 4.98
C GLU A 88 13.43 -4.19 4.83
N SER A 89 14.51 -4.55 4.12
CA SER A 89 15.61 -3.65 3.82
C SER A 89 15.19 -2.52 2.87
N LEU A 90 14.31 -2.80 1.91
CA LEU A 90 13.71 -1.77 1.07
C LEU A 90 12.92 -0.75 1.90
N TYR A 91 12.09 -1.22 2.84
CA TYR A 91 11.33 -0.35 3.73
C TYR A 91 12.23 0.57 4.55
N TYR A 92 13.25 0.02 5.21
CA TYR A 92 14.17 0.82 6.02
C TYR A 92 15.09 1.71 5.17
N GLY A 93 15.49 1.26 3.98
CA GLY A 93 16.25 2.07 3.02
C GLY A 93 15.47 3.32 2.60
N MET A 94 14.18 3.16 2.26
CA MET A 94 13.29 4.27 1.95
C MET A 94 13.03 5.17 3.17
N LEU A 95 12.81 4.59 4.35
CA LEU A 95 12.56 5.35 5.59
C LEU A 95 13.74 6.27 5.99
N ARG A 96 14.97 5.94 5.57
CA ARG A 96 16.15 6.79 5.79
C ARG A 96 16.20 7.99 4.85
N GLN A 97 15.45 7.98 3.76
CA GLN A 97 15.46 9.08 2.80
C GLN A 97 14.62 10.24 3.31
N ALA A 98 15.17 11.45 3.19
CA ALA A 98 14.44 12.65 3.57
C ALA A 98 13.15 12.77 2.74
N GLY A 99 12.04 13.11 3.40
CA GLY A 99 10.72 13.22 2.77
C GLY A 99 9.91 11.91 2.71
N TRP A 100 10.50 10.78 3.10
CA TRP A 100 9.85 9.47 3.14
C TRP A 100 9.57 9.04 4.58
N GLY A 101 8.29 9.03 4.95
CA GLY A 101 7.84 8.58 6.28
C GLY A 101 7.39 7.12 6.29
N ASN A 102 7.09 6.61 7.49
CA ASN A 102 6.61 5.25 7.72
C ASN A 102 5.55 4.76 6.72
N LYS A 103 4.46 5.54 6.53
CA LYS A 103 3.38 5.18 5.59
C LYS A 103 3.89 5.07 4.15
N THR A 104 4.62 6.07 3.67
CA THR A 104 5.05 6.12 2.27
C THR A 104 6.12 5.10 1.96
N SER A 105 7.03 4.82 2.90
CA SER A 105 8.02 3.75 2.77
C SER A 105 7.35 2.37 2.74
N ALA A 106 6.34 2.15 3.60
CA ALA A 106 5.54 0.92 3.58
C ALA A 106 4.77 0.77 2.27
N LEU A 107 4.13 1.84 1.79
CA LEU A 107 3.36 1.84 0.56
C LEU A 107 4.26 1.56 -0.65
N PHE A 108 5.42 2.21 -0.74
CA PHE A 108 6.40 1.96 -1.80
C PHE A 108 6.88 0.51 -1.79
N THR A 109 7.29 -0.01 -0.63
CA THR A 109 7.78 -1.39 -0.48
C THR A 109 6.73 -2.40 -0.96
N LYS A 110 5.47 -2.20 -0.54
CA LYS A 110 4.34 -3.02 -0.97
C LYS A 110 4.10 -2.91 -2.48
N THR A 111 4.10 -1.71 -3.04
CA THR A 111 3.93 -1.53 -4.49
C THR A 111 5.02 -2.29 -5.24
N ILE A 112 6.28 -2.19 -4.84
CA ILE A 112 7.36 -2.99 -5.43
C ILE A 112 7.08 -4.48 -5.29
N TYR A 113 6.67 -4.99 -4.13
CA TYR A 113 6.31 -6.40 -3.98
C TYR A 113 5.20 -6.82 -4.96
N HIS A 114 4.15 -6.01 -5.13
CA HIS A 114 3.03 -6.34 -6.02
C HIS A 114 3.47 -6.40 -7.49
N LEU A 115 4.40 -5.55 -7.90
CA LEU A 115 4.94 -5.53 -9.26
C LEU A 115 5.82 -6.75 -9.57
N HIS A 116 6.35 -7.45 -8.56
CA HIS A 116 7.29 -8.56 -8.74
C HIS A 116 6.74 -9.94 -8.31
N ASN A 117 5.67 -10.00 -7.51
CA ASN A 117 5.15 -11.27 -6.98
C ASN A 117 4.35 -12.12 -7.99
N GLY A 118 4.14 -11.62 -9.22
CA GLY A 118 3.42 -12.32 -10.30
C GLY A 118 1.91 -12.42 -10.11
N LYS A 119 1.34 -11.86 -9.03
CA LYS A 119 -0.10 -11.96 -8.74
C LYS A 119 -0.91 -10.83 -9.34
N TYR A 120 -0.32 -9.67 -9.64
CA TYR A 120 -1.04 -8.46 -10.05
C TYR A 120 -1.18 -8.28 -11.57
N GLY A 121 -0.80 -9.29 -12.37
CA GLY A 121 -1.00 -9.29 -13.83
C GLY A 121 -0.12 -8.29 -14.58
N PHE A 122 0.89 -7.74 -13.92
CA PHE A 122 1.87 -6.86 -14.55
C PHE A 122 2.90 -7.71 -15.29
N GLN A 123 3.06 -7.48 -16.60
CA GLN A 123 3.93 -8.29 -17.45
C GLN A 123 5.40 -7.87 -17.40
N ASN A 124 5.67 -6.62 -17.03
CA ASN A 124 7.00 -6.04 -17.13
C ASN A 124 7.51 -5.63 -15.75
N SER A 125 7.97 -6.58 -14.92
CA SER A 125 8.66 -6.28 -13.66
C SER A 125 9.68 -5.15 -13.82
N ILE A 126 9.92 -4.38 -12.74
CA ILE A 126 10.98 -3.37 -12.76
C ILE A 126 12.33 -4.10 -12.74
N TRP A 127 12.50 -5.06 -11.84
CA TRP A 127 13.75 -5.77 -11.62
C TRP A 127 13.57 -7.28 -11.74
N GLU A 128 14.50 -7.93 -12.43
CA GLU A 128 14.56 -9.39 -12.54
C GLU A 128 15.05 -10.06 -11.23
N ASP A 129 15.89 -9.38 -10.44
CA ASP A 129 16.46 -9.88 -9.18
C ASP A 129 15.59 -9.60 -7.94
N ALA A 130 14.40 -8.99 -8.10
CA ALA A 130 13.48 -8.75 -6.99
C ALA A 130 12.84 -10.07 -6.49
N PRO A 131 12.75 -10.31 -5.16
CA PRO A 131 12.14 -11.51 -4.62
C PRO A 131 10.65 -11.62 -4.98
N LYS A 132 10.21 -12.79 -5.47
CA LYS A 132 8.78 -13.04 -5.81
C LYS A 132 7.91 -13.37 -4.58
N VAL A 133 8.56 -13.75 -3.48
CA VAL A 133 7.94 -14.14 -2.21
C VAL A 133 8.61 -13.39 -1.08
N ILE A 134 7.91 -13.23 0.04
CA ILE A 134 8.46 -12.62 1.25
C ILE A 134 9.03 -13.75 2.11
N ASN A 135 10.19 -13.56 2.74
CA ASN A 135 10.68 -14.55 3.68
C ASN A 135 9.87 -14.48 4.99
N GLN A 136 9.57 -15.63 5.60
CA GLN A 136 8.84 -15.71 6.88
C GLN A 136 9.50 -14.91 8.03
N LYS A 137 10.81 -14.66 7.95
CA LYS A 137 11.54 -13.87 8.96
C LYS A 137 11.52 -12.37 8.69
N GLU A 138 11.18 -11.94 7.47
CA GLU A 138 11.09 -10.53 7.12
C GLU A 138 9.86 -9.90 7.74
N LYS A 139 9.96 -8.63 8.11
CA LYS A 139 8.81 -7.82 8.51
C LYS A 139 8.28 -7.00 7.36
N ILE A 140 6.99 -7.17 7.07
CA ILE A 140 6.24 -6.28 6.18
C ILE A 140 5.37 -5.33 7.00
N PHE A 141 5.27 -4.09 6.54
CA PHE A 141 4.50 -3.05 7.18
C PHE A 141 3.29 -2.67 6.33
N LEU A 142 2.12 -2.66 6.94
CA LEU A 142 0.89 -2.10 6.39
C LEU A 142 1.04 -0.57 6.28
N PRO A 143 0.79 0.05 5.12
CA PRO A 143 0.73 1.51 4.97
C PRO A 143 -0.52 2.08 5.67
N VAL A 144 -0.39 2.33 6.98
CA VAL A 144 -1.49 2.85 7.80
C VAL A 144 -1.72 4.34 7.52
N ASP A 145 -2.97 4.70 7.20
CA ASP A 145 -3.45 6.07 7.12
C ASP A 145 -4.70 6.28 7.99
N ALA A 146 -5.31 7.46 7.91
CA ALA A 146 -6.49 7.81 8.69
C ALA A 146 -7.71 6.92 8.41
N VAL A 147 -7.80 6.25 7.25
CA VAL A 147 -8.89 5.31 6.95
C VAL A 147 -8.70 4.05 7.78
N ILE A 148 -7.49 3.49 7.78
CA ILE A 148 -7.15 2.30 8.55
C ILE A 148 -7.22 2.60 10.06
N GLU A 149 -6.68 3.74 10.50
CA GLU A 149 -6.78 4.16 11.91
C GLU A 149 -8.22 4.27 12.38
N ALA A 150 -9.13 4.81 11.56
CA ALA A 150 -10.55 4.87 11.87
C ALA A 150 -11.18 3.47 12.00
N VAL A 151 -10.81 2.51 11.14
CA VAL A 151 -11.29 1.12 11.27
C VAL A 151 -10.84 0.49 12.58
N PHE A 152 -9.56 0.63 12.94
CA PHE A 152 -9.06 0.08 14.20
C PHE A 152 -9.69 0.77 15.42
N HIS A 153 -9.89 2.09 15.37
CA HIS A 153 -10.60 2.82 16.41
C HIS A 153 -12.06 2.38 16.55
N ARG A 154 -12.74 2.04 15.45
CA ARG A 154 -14.09 1.47 15.47
C ARG A 154 -14.13 0.08 16.09
N ILE A 155 -13.06 -0.70 15.96
CA ILE A 155 -12.92 -2.03 16.55
C ILE A 155 -12.64 -1.94 18.06
N ASP A 156 -11.75 -1.04 18.45
CA ASP A 156 -11.40 -0.78 19.85
C ASP A 156 -11.08 0.71 20.01
N SER A 157 -12.01 1.44 20.63
CA SER A 157 -11.90 2.87 20.85
C SER A 157 -11.04 3.22 22.08
N SER A 158 -10.74 2.26 22.94
CA SER A 158 -9.90 2.48 24.14
C SER A 158 -8.43 2.71 23.79
N THR A 159 -7.99 2.17 22.65
CA THR A 159 -6.63 2.32 22.16
C THR A 159 -6.53 3.52 21.22
N LYS A 160 -5.59 4.44 21.51
CA LYS A 160 -5.14 5.43 20.52
C LYS A 160 -4.27 4.75 19.47
N TRP A 161 -4.89 4.26 18.40
CA TRP A 161 -4.22 3.59 17.27
C TRP A 161 -3.37 4.54 16.44
N ASN A 162 -2.29 4.00 15.87
CA ASN A 162 -1.40 4.67 14.93
C ASN A 162 -0.63 3.62 14.13
N PHE A 163 0.16 4.05 13.14
CA PHE A 163 1.01 3.18 12.32
C PHE A 163 1.75 2.10 13.12
N HIS A 164 2.46 2.48 14.19
CA HIS A 164 3.29 1.56 14.96
C HIS A 164 2.47 0.54 15.74
N LYS A 165 1.40 0.96 16.41
CA LYS A 165 0.55 0.07 17.22
C LYS A 165 -0.20 -0.93 16.35
N ILE A 166 -0.72 -0.48 15.21
CA ILE A 166 -1.42 -1.36 14.26
C ILE A 166 -0.45 -2.39 13.70
N ASN A 167 0.70 -1.96 13.17
CA ASN A 167 1.69 -2.89 12.63
C ASN A 167 2.22 -3.87 13.69
N LYS A 168 2.50 -3.39 14.92
CA LYS A 168 2.91 -4.26 16.02
C LYS A 168 1.85 -5.31 16.36
N LEU A 169 0.58 -4.93 16.40
CA LEU A 169 -0.51 -5.87 16.65
C LEU A 169 -0.58 -6.90 15.52
N LEU A 170 -0.55 -6.47 14.26
CA LEU A 170 -0.70 -7.37 13.13
C LEU A 170 0.49 -8.33 13.02
N GLN A 171 1.72 -7.83 13.07
CA GLN A 171 2.94 -8.64 12.99
C GLN A 171 3.09 -9.65 14.15
N LYS A 172 2.40 -9.44 15.28
CA LYS A 172 2.36 -10.42 16.37
C LYS A 172 1.44 -11.61 16.05
N ASN A 173 0.41 -11.41 15.24
CA ASN A 173 -0.68 -12.35 15.05
C ASN A 173 -0.79 -12.90 13.62
N TYR A 174 -0.05 -12.33 12.67
CA TYR A 174 -0.16 -12.59 11.24
C TYR A 174 1.22 -12.69 10.60
N THR A 175 1.33 -13.52 9.57
CA THR A 175 2.54 -13.64 8.75
C THR A 175 2.75 -12.40 7.88
N SER A 176 3.94 -12.24 7.30
CA SER A 176 4.21 -11.13 6.38
C SER A 176 3.39 -11.21 5.10
N GLU A 177 3.01 -12.41 4.64
CA GLU A 177 2.04 -12.60 3.55
C GLU A 177 0.62 -12.19 3.97
N ASP A 178 0.21 -12.48 5.20
CA ASP A 178 -1.10 -12.06 5.71
C ASP A 178 -1.20 -10.53 5.85
N MET A 179 -0.08 -9.83 6.05
CA MET A 179 -0.05 -8.36 6.03
C MET A 179 -0.56 -7.79 4.70
N GLU A 180 -0.38 -8.52 3.60
CA GLU A 180 -0.89 -8.16 2.27
C GLU A 180 -2.42 -8.27 2.21
N VAL A 181 -3.02 -9.23 2.93
CA VAL A 181 -4.48 -9.32 3.10
C VAL A 181 -5.02 -8.13 3.88
N TRP A 182 -4.28 -7.69 4.91
CA TRP A 182 -4.69 -6.54 5.71
C TRP A 182 -4.66 -5.21 4.94
N ASP A 183 -3.91 -5.11 3.84
CA ASP A 183 -3.89 -3.93 2.96
C ASP A 183 -5.25 -3.68 2.28
N ASP A 184 -6.03 -4.72 2.03
CA ASP A 184 -7.39 -4.59 1.48
C ASP A 184 -8.33 -3.82 2.40
N LEU A 185 -7.97 -3.68 3.68
CA LEU A 185 -8.70 -2.84 4.61
C LEU A 185 -8.74 -1.38 4.17
N TRP A 186 -7.74 -0.89 3.42
CA TRP A 186 -7.76 0.45 2.87
C TRP A 186 -8.93 0.64 1.90
N PHE A 187 -9.12 -0.27 0.94
CA PHE A 187 -10.21 -0.18 -0.04
C PHE A 187 -11.57 -0.24 0.65
N TRP A 188 -11.76 -1.25 1.50
CA TRP A 188 -13.03 -1.45 2.20
C TRP A 188 -13.33 -0.31 3.17
N GLY A 189 -12.34 0.15 3.92
CA GLY A 189 -12.48 1.31 4.80
C GLY A 189 -12.75 2.60 4.03
N PHE A 190 -12.10 2.80 2.88
CA PHE A 190 -12.23 4.03 2.11
C PHE A 190 -13.66 4.21 1.62
N ILE A 191 -14.21 3.21 0.93
CA ILE A 191 -15.57 3.26 0.35
C ILE A 191 -16.68 3.07 1.38
N ASN A 192 -16.36 2.69 2.64
CA ASN A 192 -17.33 2.53 3.72
C ASN A 192 -17.18 3.55 4.85
N GLN A 193 -16.59 4.70 4.56
CA GLN A 193 -16.46 5.80 5.53
C GLN A 193 -16.87 7.13 4.91
N ARG A 194 -17.62 7.94 5.64
CA ARG A 194 -17.95 9.34 5.30
C ARG A 194 -17.40 10.29 6.37
N GLY A 195 -16.91 11.45 5.93
CA GLY A 195 -16.27 12.44 6.80
C GLY A 195 -14.76 12.23 7.00
N SER A 196 -14.20 12.88 8.03
CA SER A 196 -12.78 12.95 8.34
C SER A 196 -12.47 12.57 9.79
N GLY A 197 -11.20 12.29 10.11
CA GLY A 197 -10.76 11.97 11.47
C GLY A 197 -11.25 10.61 11.98
N LEU A 198 -11.42 10.49 13.30
CA LEU A 198 -11.89 9.27 13.97
C LEU A 198 -13.42 9.21 14.13
N THR A 199 -14.13 10.33 13.93
CA THR A 199 -15.59 10.45 14.03
C THR A 199 -16.30 10.12 12.71
N ARG A 200 -15.63 9.38 11.82
CA ARG A 200 -16.18 9.00 10.52
C ARG A 200 -17.40 8.12 10.71
N GLU A 201 -18.39 8.36 9.87
CA GLU A 201 -19.57 7.52 9.78
C GLU A 201 -19.24 6.29 8.93
N PHE A 202 -19.53 5.09 9.45
CA PHE A 202 -19.29 3.82 8.77
C PHE A 202 -20.51 3.43 7.94
N ILE A 203 -20.54 3.91 6.69
CA ILE A 203 -21.63 3.69 5.73
C ILE A 203 -21.08 3.51 4.32
N TRP A 204 -21.82 2.81 3.46
CA TRP A 204 -21.54 2.76 2.03
C TRP A 204 -21.48 4.19 1.46
N ASN A 205 -20.33 4.56 0.92
CA ASN A 205 -20.06 5.87 0.34
C ASN A 205 -19.80 5.72 -1.16
N GLU A 206 -20.90 5.76 -1.93
CA GLU A 206 -20.85 5.60 -3.38
C GLU A 206 -20.00 6.68 -4.06
N ALA A 207 -20.01 7.92 -3.55
CA ALA A 207 -19.19 9.01 -4.12
C ALA A 207 -17.69 8.68 -4.08
N LYS A 208 -17.22 8.04 -3.01
CA LYS A 208 -15.83 7.56 -2.93
C LYS A 208 -15.56 6.39 -3.88
N TYR A 209 -16.53 5.51 -4.08
CA TYR A 209 -16.40 4.47 -5.09
C TYR A 209 -16.26 5.05 -6.51
N TRP A 210 -17.04 6.08 -6.84
CA TRP A 210 -16.94 6.81 -8.09
C TRP A 210 -15.61 7.54 -8.26
N ALA A 211 -15.02 8.05 -7.16
CA ALA A 211 -13.73 8.73 -7.17
C ALA A 211 -12.54 7.80 -7.48
N LEU A 212 -12.68 6.48 -7.29
CA LEU A 212 -11.65 5.51 -7.70
C LEU A 212 -11.80 5.22 -9.18
N ILE A 213 -10.95 5.80 -10.04
CA ILE A 213 -11.04 5.62 -11.49
C ILE A 213 -10.91 4.15 -11.90
N GLU A 214 -10.21 3.35 -11.10
CA GLU A 214 -9.88 1.94 -11.36
C GLU A 214 -11.04 0.96 -11.17
N THR A 215 -12.13 1.37 -10.52
CA THR A 215 -13.29 0.51 -10.27
C THR A 215 -14.22 0.44 -11.49
N ALA A 216 -14.92 -0.68 -11.67
CA ALA A 216 -15.94 -0.82 -12.71
C ALA A 216 -17.18 0.02 -12.36
N LYS A 217 -17.69 0.80 -13.32
CA LYS A 217 -18.78 1.76 -13.10
C LYS A 217 -20.15 1.30 -13.61
N ASP A 218 -20.24 0.05 -14.09
CA ASP A 218 -21.53 -0.52 -14.47
C ASP A 218 -22.37 -0.84 -13.24
N LYS A 219 -23.69 -0.74 -13.39
CA LYS A 219 -24.66 -0.93 -12.30
C LYS A 219 -24.48 -2.26 -11.57
N LYS A 220 -24.23 -3.35 -12.31
CA LYS A 220 -24.07 -4.70 -11.72
C LYS A 220 -22.84 -4.78 -10.82
N SER A 221 -21.72 -4.18 -11.23
CA SER A 221 -20.51 -4.09 -10.40
C SER A 221 -20.73 -3.25 -9.14
N ILE A 222 -21.39 -2.10 -9.26
CA ILE A 222 -21.70 -1.22 -8.13
C ILE A 222 -22.60 -1.92 -7.11
N ASP A 223 -23.69 -2.54 -7.57
CA ASP A 223 -24.63 -3.27 -6.72
C ASP A 223 -23.93 -4.42 -5.97
N ARG A 224 -23.02 -5.12 -6.64
CA ARG A 224 -22.22 -6.19 -6.00
C ARG A 224 -21.30 -5.64 -4.90
N VAL A 225 -20.58 -4.56 -5.17
CA VAL A 225 -19.70 -3.94 -4.16
C VAL A 225 -20.52 -3.37 -3.00
N LYS A 226 -21.68 -2.77 -3.26
CA LYS A 226 -22.59 -2.28 -2.22
C LYS A 226 -23.09 -3.40 -1.30
N ASN A 227 -23.40 -4.58 -1.86
CA ASN A 227 -23.79 -5.76 -1.08
C ASN A 227 -22.64 -6.25 -0.19
N GLU A 228 -21.42 -6.31 -0.71
CA GLU A 228 -20.23 -6.68 0.08
C GLU A 228 -19.87 -5.63 1.12
N SER A 229 -20.05 -4.34 0.81
CA SER A 229 -19.95 -3.24 1.77
C SER A 229 -20.92 -3.40 2.93
N THR A 230 -22.14 -3.87 2.67
CA THR A 230 -23.11 -4.19 3.73
C THR A 230 -22.61 -5.34 4.62
N ARG A 231 -21.98 -6.37 4.04
CA ARG A 231 -21.34 -7.46 4.81
C ARG A 231 -20.17 -6.94 5.65
N PHE A 232 -19.33 -6.06 5.09
CA PHE A 232 -18.22 -5.43 5.78
C PHE A 232 -18.67 -4.63 7.00
N LEU A 233 -19.69 -3.78 6.83
CA LEU A 233 -20.23 -2.93 7.90
C LEU A 233 -20.81 -3.75 9.06
N LYS A 234 -21.52 -4.84 8.76
CA LYS A 234 -22.07 -5.76 9.77
C LYS A 234 -21.01 -6.43 10.66
N ILE A 235 -19.73 -6.43 10.27
CA ILE A 235 -18.64 -6.95 11.11
C ILE A 235 -18.50 -6.12 12.39
N PHE A 236 -18.80 -4.82 12.34
CA PHE A 236 -18.70 -3.94 13.50
C PHE A 236 -19.89 -4.06 14.46
N ASP A 237 -21.07 -4.43 13.95
CA ASP A 237 -22.28 -4.56 14.77
C ASP A 237 -22.23 -5.78 15.69
N LYS A 238 -21.56 -6.86 15.26
CA LYS A 238 -21.39 -8.10 16.04
C LYS A 238 -20.51 -7.96 17.29
N LYS A 239 -19.90 -6.80 17.54
CA LYS A 239 -19.03 -6.54 18.70
C LYS A 239 -19.71 -5.69 19.79
N GLN A 240 -20.98 -5.34 19.62
CA GLN A 240 -21.76 -4.61 20.64
C GLN A 240 -22.67 -5.53 21.48
N SER A 241 -22.55 -6.86 21.33
CA SER A 241 -23.21 -7.87 22.17
C SER A 241 -22.23 -8.53 23.13
#